data_AF-W2U030-F1
#
_entry.id   AF-W2U030-F1
#
_cell.length_a   1.000
_cell.length_b   1.000
_cell.length_c   1.000
_cell.angle_alpha   90.00
_cell.angle_beta   90.00
_cell.angle_gamma   90.00
#
_symmetry.space_group_name_H-M   'P 1'
#
loop_
_entity.id
_entity.type
_entity.pdbx_description
1 polymer ?
#
loop_
_entity_poly.entity_id
_entity_poly.type
_entity_poly.pdbx_seq_one_letter_code
_entity_poly.pdbx_strand_id
1 'polypeptide(L)'
;MSSIVTAGFLRENELKDLEDIKIVYNKYWAPINWALNICVKALKNSYFESPYAMIVVQNEIKAFRGALALLCNFDWVPVPIAYPQVVFLAVRSYFTLCLVSRQFIIGEKAMFHSVEVAYWKFIGLLALERMPSWDVIR
;
A
#
# COMPACT_ATOMS: atom_id res chain seq x y z
N MET A 1 6.53 3.50 -20.14
CA MET A 1 7.70 2.58 -20.06
C MET A 1 9.02 3.24 -20.44
N SER A 2 9.02 4.29 -21.27
CA SER A 2 10.25 5.05 -21.63
C SER A 2 11.07 5.50 -20.41
N SER A 3 10.42 5.95 -19.33
CA SER A 3 11.11 6.35 -18.09
C SER A 3 11.95 5.25 -17.44
N ILE A 4 11.55 3.98 -17.59
CA ILE A 4 12.28 2.83 -17.03
C ILE A 4 13.56 2.55 -17.84
N VAL A 5 13.50 2.77 -19.16
CA VAL A 5 14.67 2.70 -20.05
C VAL A 5 15.63 3.85 -19.76
N THR A 6 15.11 5.08 -19.60
CA THR A 6 15.92 6.24 -19.23
C THR A 6 16.61 6.06 -17.88
N ALA A 7 15.96 5.39 -16.93
CA ALA A 7 16.54 5.06 -15.63
C ALA A 7 17.58 3.92 -15.68
N GLY A 8 17.78 3.28 -16.84
CA GLY A 8 18.79 2.23 -17.03
C GLY A 8 18.39 0.84 -16.52
N PHE A 9 17.14 0.65 -16.08
CA PHE A 9 16.65 -0.65 -15.59
C PHE A 9 16.26 -1.62 -16.70
N LEU A 10 15.96 -1.12 -17.90
CA LEU A 10 15.53 -1.92 -19.05
C LEU A 10 16.28 -1.43 -20.29
N ARG A 11 16.75 -2.36 -21.14
CA ARG A 11 17.36 -2.00 -22.42
C ARG A 11 16.30 -1.75 -23.50
N GLU A 12 16.67 -1.04 -24.56
CA GLU A 12 15.75 -0.71 -25.67
C GLU A 12 15.26 -1.95 -26.42
N ASN A 13 16.09 -2.99 -26.52
CA ASN A 13 15.70 -4.27 -27.12
C ASN A 13 14.70 -5.02 -26.24
N GLU A 14 14.91 -5.04 -24.92
CA GLU A 14 14.01 -5.69 -23.96
C GLU A 14 12.66 -4.96 -23.87
N LEU A 15 12.65 -3.64 -24.08
CA LEU A 15 11.40 -2.87 -24.18
C LEU A 15 10.56 -3.34 -25.36
N LYS A 16 11.17 -3.53 -26.54
CA LYS A 16 10.46 -4.02 -27.74
C LYS A 16 9.85 -5.39 -27.50
N ASP A 17 10.61 -6.30 -26.90
CA ASP A 17 10.12 -7.65 -26.55
C ASP A 17 8.95 -7.59 -25.56
N LEU A 18 9.00 -6.65 -24.60
CA LEU A 18 7.93 -6.47 -23.62
C LEU A 18 6.67 -5.82 -24.22
N GLU A 19 6.83 -4.95 -25.20
CA GLU A 19 5.74 -4.32 -25.94
C GLU A 19 5.04 -5.31 -26.89
N ASP A 20 5.80 -6.23 -27.50
CA ASP A 20 5.27 -7.28 -28.39
C ASP A 20 4.31 -8.26 -27.68
N ILE A 21 4.48 -8.44 -26.37
CA ILE A 21 3.57 -9.25 -25.54
C ILE A 21 2.20 -8.55 -25.44
N LYS A 22 1.25 -8.89 -26.32
CA LYS A 22 -0.11 -8.30 -26.35
C LYS A 22 -1.02 -8.85 -25.25
N ILE A 23 -0.82 -8.38 -24.02
CA ILE A 23 -1.63 -8.75 -22.86
C ILE A 23 -2.05 -7.48 -22.13
N VAL A 24 -3.31 -7.45 -21.66
CA VAL A 24 -3.92 -6.30 -20.95
C VAL A 24 -3.44 -6.20 -19.48
N TYR A 25 -3.01 -7.33 -18.91
CA TYR A 25 -2.51 -7.43 -17.53
C TYR A 25 -1.07 -6.91 -17.37
N ASN A 26 -0.71 -6.58 -16.13
CA ASN A 26 0.63 -6.13 -15.78
C ASN A 26 1.69 -7.20 -16.13
N LYS A 27 2.74 -6.79 -16.86
CA LYS A 27 3.78 -7.66 -17.42
C LYS A 27 5.00 -7.84 -16.52
N TYR A 28 4.88 -7.54 -15.21
CA TYR A 28 5.97 -7.65 -14.23
C TYR A 28 6.60 -9.06 -14.14
N TRP A 29 5.90 -10.10 -14.59
CA TRP A 29 6.37 -11.48 -14.62
C TRP A 29 7.41 -11.74 -15.73
N ALA A 30 7.44 -10.93 -16.79
CA ALA A 30 8.30 -11.16 -17.95
C ALA A 30 9.81 -11.07 -17.60
N PRO A 31 10.28 -10.02 -16.88
CA PRO A 31 11.67 -9.95 -16.42
C PRO A 31 12.08 -11.11 -15.50
N ILE A 32 11.17 -11.59 -14.65
CA ILE A 32 11.43 -12.73 -13.76
C ILE A 32 11.63 -14.01 -14.58
N ASN A 33 10.81 -14.20 -15.62
CA ASN A 33 10.96 -15.33 -16.53
C ASN A 33 12.27 -15.26 -17.35
N TRP A 34 12.68 -14.06 -17.76
CA TRP A 34 13.98 -13.85 -18.42
C TRP A 34 15.14 -14.20 -17.49
N ALA A 35 15.09 -13.79 -16.22
CA ALA A 35 16.10 -14.14 -15.23
C ALA A 35 16.24 -15.66 -15.05
N LEU A 36 15.12 -16.39 -14.96
CA LEU A 36 15.14 -17.87 -14.89
C LEU A 36 15.75 -18.50 -16.14
N ASN A 37 15.42 -17.98 -17.33
CA ASN A 37 16.00 -18.44 -18.59
C ASN A 37 17.51 -18.16 -18.68
N ILE A 38 17.98 -17.03 -18.12
CA ILE A 38 19.40 -16.72 -18.02
C ILE A 38 20.10 -17.75 -17.13
N CYS A 39 19.52 -18.16 -16.01
CA CYS A 39 20.08 -19.23 -15.18
C CYS A 39 20.25 -20.54 -15.95
N VAL A 40 19.26 -20.93 -16.77
CA VAL A 40 19.33 -22.14 -17.60
C VAL A 40 20.41 -22.01 -18.69
N LYS A 41 20.50 -20.86 -19.35
CA LYS A 41 21.57 -20.58 -20.33
C LYS A 41 22.95 -20.61 -19.67
N ALA A 42 23.06 -20.08 -18.45
CA ALA A 42 24.31 -20.05 -17.73
C ALA A 42 24.80 -21.46 -17.33
N LEU A 43 23.88 -22.38 -17.02
CA LEU A 43 24.21 -23.79 -16.80
C LEU A 43 24.71 -24.46 -18.09
N LYS A 44 24.07 -24.21 -19.23
CA LYS A 44 24.49 -24.75 -20.53
C LYS A 44 25.89 -24.29 -20.95
N ASN A 45 26.24 -23.06 -20.60
CA ASN A 45 27.54 -22.47 -20.87
C ASN A 45 28.59 -22.79 -19.78
N SER A 46 28.27 -23.72 -18.86
CA SER A 46 29.15 -24.16 -17.77
C SER A 46 29.64 -23.05 -16.83
N TYR A 47 28.87 -21.96 -16.66
CA TYR A 47 29.16 -20.95 -15.64
C TYR A 47 28.82 -21.41 -14.22
N PHE A 48 27.92 -22.39 -14.09
CA PHE A 48 27.63 -23.03 -12.82
C PHE A 48 28.43 -24.32 -12.69
N GLU A 49 29.08 -24.51 -11.54
CA GLU A 49 29.84 -25.72 -11.22
C GLU A 49 28.96 -26.96 -11.12
N SER A 50 27.70 -26.78 -10.71
CA SER A 50 26.74 -27.87 -10.53
C SER A 50 25.31 -27.43 -10.83
N PRO A 51 24.45 -28.33 -11.36
CA PRO A 51 23.02 -28.09 -11.49
C PRO A 51 22.36 -27.69 -10.16
N TYR A 52 22.90 -28.16 -9.03
CA TYR A 52 22.38 -27.79 -7.71
C TYR A 52 22.55 -26.29 -7.40
N ALA A 53 23.69 -25.70 -7.76
CA ALA A 53 23.93 -24.27 -7.59
C ALA A 53 22.92 -23.41 -8.37
N MET A 54 22.57 -23.84 -9.59
CA MET A 54 21.52 -23.20 -10.39
C MET A 54 20.16 -23.26 -9.67
N ILE A 55 19.80 -24.41 -9.09
CA ILE A 55 18.52 -24.58 -8.38
C ILE A 55 18.43 -23.62 -7.18
N VAL A 56 19.53 -23.46 -6.42
CA VAL A 56 19.59 -22.53 -5.29
C VAL A 56 19.31 -21.09 -5.77
N VAL A 57 19.99 -20.64 -6.83
CA VAL A 57 19.76 -19.30 -7.40
C VAL A 57 18.32 -19.14 -7.91
N GLN A 58 17.78 -20.16 -8.59
CA GLN A 58 16.39 -20.12 -9.05
C GLN A 58 15.39 -20.07 -7.89
N ASN A 59 15.70 -20.70 -6.75
CA ASN A 59 14.85 -20.66 -5.57
C ASN A 59 14.81 -19.25 -4.97
N GLU A 60 15.93 -18.53 -4.93
CA GLU A 60 15.96 -17.12 -4.50
C GLU A 60 15.15 -16.22 -5.43
N ILE A 61 15.26 -16.41 -6.75
CA ILE A 61 14.45 -15.68 -7.73
C ILE A 61 12.95 -15.96 -7.53
N LYS A 62 12.58 -17.21 -7.23
CA LYS A 62 11.19 -17.58 -6.92
C LYS A 62 10.71 -16.98 -5.61
N ALA A 63 11.56 -16.90 -4.59
CA ALA A 63 11.24 -16.24 -3.33
C ALA A 63 10.96 -14.75 -3.55
N PHE A 64 11.81 -14.06 -4.32
CA PHE A 64 11.59 -12.67 -4.74
C PHE A 64 10.26 -12.50 -5.49
N ARG A 65 9.95 -13.39 -6.45
CA ARG A 65 8.65 -13.39 -7.15
C ARG A 65 7.48 -13.55 -6.19
N GLY A 66 7.62 -14.39 -5.17
CA GLY A 66 6.61 -14.59 -4.13
C GLY A 66 6.33 -13.32 -3.34
N ALA A 67 7.39 -12.60 -2.93
CA ALA A 67 7.25 -11.31 -2.24
C ALA A 67 6.60 -10.24 -3.13
N LEU A 68 6.96 -10.17 -4.42
CA LEU A 68 6.34 -9.25 -5.36
C LEU A 68 4.85 -9.57 -5.59
N ALA A 69 4.50 -10.85 -5.70
CA ALA A 69 3.11 -11.27 -5.83
C ALA A 69 2.28 -10.90 -4.59
N LEU A 70 2.87 -11.03 -3.39
CA LEU A 70 2.25 -10.57 -2.15
C LEU A 70 1.97 -9.06 -2.19
N LEU A 71 2.93 -8.26 -2.63
CA LEU A 71 2.76 -6.81 -2.80
C LEU A 71 1.62 -6.47 -3.79
N CYS A 72 1.58 -7.14 -4.93
CA CYS A 72 0.49 -6.98 -5.89
C CYS A 72 -0.86 -7.39 -5.32
N ASN A 73 -0.92 -8.41 -4.45
CA ASN A 73 -2.17 -8.80 -3.80
C ASN A 73 -2.67 -7.75 -2.80
N PHE A 74 -1.76 -7.07 -2.09
CA PHE A 74 -2.10 -5.96 -1.21
C PHE A 74 -2.63 -4.74 -1.99
N ASP A 75 -2.08 -4.48 -3.17
CA ASP A 75 -2.58 -3.44 -4.09
C ASP A 75 -3.94 -3.82 -4.69
N TRP A 76 -4.11 -5.10 -5.04
CA TRP A 76 -5.34 -5.62 -5.66
C TRP A 76 -6.54 -5.64 -4.70
N VAL A 77 -6.35 -6.02 -3.43
CA VAL A 77 -7.42 -6.14 -2.44
C VAL A 77 -7.31 -5.01 -1.42
N PRO A 78 -7.98 -3.87 -1.63
CA PRO A 78 -8.04 -2.83 -0.60
C PRO A 78 -8.83 -3.33 0.61
N VAL A 79 -8.48 -2.81 1.79
CA VAL A 79 -9.24 -3.04 3.02
C VAL A 79 -10.71 -2.65 2.79
N PRO A 80 -11.68 -3.47 3.23
CA PRO A 80 -13.08 -3.14 3.00
C PRO A 80 -13.45 -1.78 3.59
N ILE A 81 -14.04 -0.93 2.75
CA ILE A 81 -14.32 0.48 3.03
C ILE A 81 -15.25 0.62 4.26
N ALA A 82 -16.08 -0.38 4.55
CA ALA A 82 -16.98 -0.39 5.69
C ALA A 82 -16.26 -0.36 7.05
N TYR A 83 -15.12 -1.05 7.19
CA TYR A 83 -14.40 -1.12 8.48
C TYR A 83 -14.09 0.25 9.07
N PRO A 84 -13.41 1.14 8.33
CA PRO A 84 -13.16 2.46 8.86
C PRO A 84 -14.40 3.34 8.97
N GLN A 85 -15.38 3.18 8.08
CA GLN A 85 -16.63 3.95 8.15
C GLN A 85 -17.34 3.70 9.49
N VAL A 86 -17.40 2.45 9.94
CA VAL A 86 -18.00 2.08 11.23
C VAL A 86 -17.22 2.69 12.40
N VAL A 87 -15.88 2.63 12.36
CA VAL A 87 -15.03 3.23 13.39
C VAL A 87 -15.25 4.75 13.47
N PHE A 88 -15.30 5.45 12.34
CA PHE A 88 -15.57 6.87 12.31
C PHE A 88 -16.96 7.23 12.81
N LEU A 89 -17.97 6.46 12.42
CA LEU A 89 -19.34 6.67 12.89
C LEU A 89 -19.42 6.48 14.41
N ALA A 90 -18.78 5.44 14.96
CA ALA A 90 -18.74 5.18 16.40
C ALA A 90 -18.04 6.32 17.17
N VAL A 91 -16.88 6.77 16.69
CA VAL A 91 -16.13 7.88 17.32
C VAL A 91 -16.90 9.20 17.22
N ARG A 92 -17.45 9.53 16.05
CA ARG A 92 -18.24 10.77 15.85
C ARG A 92 -19.50 10.76 16.70
N SER A 93 -20.26 9.66 16.72
CA SER A 93 -21.47 9.55 17.55
C SER A 93 -21.17 9.65 19.04
N TYR A 94 -20.08 9.02 19.53
CA TYR A 94 -19.62 9.16 20.90
C TYR A 94 -19.35 10.63 21.28
N PHE A 95 -18.62 11.37 20.43
CA PHE A 95 -18.33 12.78 20.70
C PHE A 95 -19.58 13.66 20.58
N THR A 96 -20.47 13.41 19.63
CA THR A 96 -21.76 14.12 19.50
C THR A 96 -22.62 13.94 20.76
N LEU A 97 -22.73 12.71 21.26
CA LEU A 97 -23.44 12.44 22.50
C LEU A 97 -22.76 13.12 23.71
N CYS A 98 -21.43 13.12 23.75
CA CYS A 98 -20.66 13.80 24.79
C CYS A 98 -20.79 15.33 24.74
N LEU A 99 -21.03 15.92 23.58
CA LEU A 99 -21.28 17.36 23.43
C LEU A 99 -22.60 17.75 24.07
N VAL A 100 -23.67 16.97 23.85
CA VAL A 100 -25.00 17.27 24.40
C VAL A 100 -25.10 16.89 25.89
N SER A 101 -24.65 15.69 26.25
CA SER A 101 -24.80 15.16 27.63
C SER A 101 -23.94 15.86 28.67
N ARG A 102 -22.83 16.49 28.27
CA ARG A 102 -21.91 17.20 29.19
C ARG A 102 -21.97 18.72 29.03
N GLN A 103 -23.05 19.24 28.46
CA GLN A 103 -23.37 20.67 28.56
C GLN A 103 -23.77 20.97 30.01
N PHE A 104 -22.93 21.72 30.72
CA PHE A 104 -23.25 22.21 32.06
C PHE A 104 -24.21 23.41 31.94
N ILE A 105 -25.31 23.37 32.68
CA ILE A 105 -26.27 24.48 32.78
C ILE A 105 -25.57 25.65 33.48
N ILE A 106 -25.68 26.85 32.89
CA ILE A 106 -25.03 28.07 33.37
C ILE A 106 -25.56 28.38 34.78
N GLY A 107 -24.70 28.20 35.78
CA GLY A 107 -24.79 28.77 37.11
C GLY A 107 -23.50 29.55 37.39
N GLU A 108 -23.60 30.68 38.08
CA GLU A 108 -22.58 31.74 38.26
C GLU A 108 -21.15 31.28 38.68
N LYS A 109 -20.94 30.02 39.07
CA LYS A 109 -19.66 29.50 39.58
C LYS A 109 -18.90 28.52 38.67
N ALA A 110 -19.36 28.21 37.45
CA ALA A 110 -18.74 27.16 36.63
C ALA A 110 -18.13 27.62 35.29
N MET A 111 -18.04 28.93 35.03
CA MET A 111 -17.85 29.43 33.65
C MET A 111 -16.48 29.13 33.01
N PHE A 112 -15.39 29.05 33.77
CA PHE A 112 -14.03 28.96 33.20
C PHE A 112 -13.61 27.55 32.78
N HIS A 113 -13.90 26.51 33.58
CA HIS A 113 -13.51 25.13 33.24
C HIS A 113 -14.38 24.51 32.14
N SER A 114 -15.62 24.99 31.99
CA SER A 114 -16.59 24.45 31.01
C SER A 114 -16.27 24.84 29.57
N VAL A 115 -15.71 26.03 29.34
CA VAL A 115 -15.37 26.50 27.98
C VAL A 115 -14.14 25.77 27.43
N GLU A 116 -13.13 25.50 28.26
CA GLU A 116 -11.93 24.75 27.85
C GLU A 116 -12.24 23.31 27.44
N VAL A 117 -13.13 22.62 28.17
CA VAL A 117 -13.51 21.23 27.86
C VAL A 117 -14.37 21.14 26.60
N ALA A 118 -15.29 22.08 26.39
CA ALA A 118 -16.07 22.17 25.16
C ALA A 118 -15.18 22.51 23.96
N TYR A 119 -14.23 23.43 24.14
CA TYR A 119 -13.24 23.81 23.14
C TYR A 119 -12.35 22.64 22.74
N TRP A 120 -11.86 21.83 23.70
CA TRP A 120 -11.07 20.64 23.40
C TRP A 120 -11.87 19.55 22.68
N LYS A 121 -13.15 19.36 23.04
CA LYS A 121 -14.06 18.43 22.34
C LYS A 121 -14.37 18.88 20.92
N PHE A 122 -14.55 20.19 20.70
CA PHE A 122 -14.79 20.77 19.39
C PHE A 122 -13.54 20.74 18.51
N ILE A 123 -12.35 21.02 19.06
CA ILE A 123 -11.07 20.80 18.39
C ILE A 123 -10.87 19.33 18.04
N GLY A 124 -11.21 18.39 18.93
CA GLY A 124 -11.14 16.95 18.66
C GLY A 124 -12.04 16.54 17.49
N LEU A 125 -13.24 17.14 17.38
CA LEU A 125 -14.16 16.91 16.27
C LEU A 125 -13.66 17.52 14.96
N LEU A 126 -13.16 18.76 15.00
CA LEU A 126 -12.54 19.44 13.86
C LEU A 126 -11.26 18.75 13.39
N ALA A 127 -10.45 18.20 14.29
CA ALA A 127 -9.29 17.39 13.94
C ALA A 127 -9.70 16.08 13.25
N LEU A 128 -10.88 15.54 13.56
CA LEU A 128 -11.46 14.35 12.92
C LEU A 128 -12.16 14.64 11.59
N GLU A 129 -12.60 15.88 11.35
CA GLU A 129 -13.05 16.37 10.03
C GLU A 129 -11.88 16.76 9.14
N ARG A 130 -10.78 17.26 9.74
CA ARG A 130 -9.55 17.65 9.06
C ARG A 130 -8.58 16.50 8.88
N MET A 131 -8.86 15.33 9.47
CA MET A 131 -8.38 14.06 8.93
C MET A 131 -9.06 13.90 7.58
N PRO A 132 -8.33 14.14 6.48
CA PRO A 132 -8.91 14.12 5.16
C PRO A 132 -9.64 12.80 4.98
N SER A 133 -10.80 12.89 4.32
CA SER A 133 -11.46 11.77 3.67
C SER A 133 -10.41 10.82 3.10
N TRP A 134 -10.70 9.52 3.17
CA TRP A 134 -9.90 8.35 2.77
C TRP A 134 -9.01 8.41 1.52
N ASP A 135 -9.01 9.52 0.76
CA ASP A 135 -8.10 9.85 -0.33
C ASP A 135 -6.62 10.01 0.10
N VAL A 136 -6.31 10.10 1.40
CA VAL A 136 -4.91 10.23 1.90
C VAL A 136 -4.33 8.90 2.42
N ILE A 137 -5.15 7.86 2.58
CA ILE A 137 -4.69 6.53 3.03
C ILE A 137 -4.67 5.53 1.85
N ARG A 138 -5.15 5.93 0.67
CA ARG A 138 -5.09 5.13 -0.56
C ARG A 138 -3.91 5.56 -1.43
#